data_AF-A0A1I1U529-F1
#
_entry.id   AF-A0A1I1U529-F1
#
_cell.length_a   1.000
_cell.length_b   1.000
_cell.length_c   1.000
_cell.angle_alpha   90.00
_cell.angle_beta   90.00
_cell.angle_gamma   90.00
#
_symmetry.space_group_name_H-M   'P 1'
#
loop_
_entity.id
_entity.type
_entity.pdbx_description
1 polymer ?
#
loop_
_entity_poly.entity_id
_entity_poly.type
_entity_poly.pdbx_seq_one_letter_code
_entity_poly.pdbx_strand_id
1 'polypeptide(L)' 'MILALSCPDRPGIVAAVSTLLFEAGCNILDAQQYDDIETGRFF' A
#
# COMPACT_ATOMS: atom_id res chain seq x y z
N MET A 1 3.33 -14.75 -0.93
CA MET A 1 3.79 -13.76 0.07
C MET A 1 2.62 -12.84 0.37
N ILE A 2 2.54 -12.31 1.58
CA ILE A 2 1.55 -11.30 1.97
C ILE A 2 2.32 -10.10 2.52
N LEU A 3 2.03 -8.90 2.00
CA LEU A 3 2.54 -7.63 2.50
C LEU A 3 1.38 -6.88 3.17
N ALA A 4 1.52 -6.58 4.46
CA ALA A 4 0.59 -5.74 5.21
C ALA A 4 1.36 -4.55 5.78
N LEU A 5 0.82 -3.35 5.65
CA LEU A 5 1.45 -2.12 6.11
C LEU A 5 0.45 -1.22 6.81
N SER A 6 0.96 -0.27 7.60
CA SER A 6 0.14 0.81 8.13
C SER A 6 0.99 2.07 8.26
N CYS A 7 0.49 3.21 7.80
CA CYS A 7 1.22 4.48 7.88
C CYS A 7 0.26 5.67 7.93
N PRO A 8 0.74 6.89 8.28
CA PRO A 8 -0.07 8.10 8.11
C PRO A 8 -0.50 8.26 6.66
N ASP A 9 -1.78 8.52 6.44
CA ASP A 9 -2.34 8.66 5.11
C ASP A 9 -1.79 9.90 4.39
N ARG A 10 -1.40 9.71 3.13
CA ARG A 10 -0.90 10.75 2.24
C ARG A 10 -0.95 10.30 0.78
N PRO A 11 -1.13 11.24 -0.16
CA PRO A 11 -1.04 10.93 -1.58
C PRO A 11 0.29 10.25 -1.95
N GLY A 12 0.21 9.22 -2.79
CA GLY A 12 1.37 8.53 -3.36
C GLY A 12 1.79 7.23 -2.67
N ILE A 13 1.12 6.79 -1.58
CA ILE A 13 1.43 5.52 -0.91
C ILE A 13 1.30 4.34 -1.88
N VAL A 14 0.14 4.18 -2.53
CA VAL A 14 -0.12 3.08 -3.46
C VAL A 14 0.86 3.10 -4.64
N ALA A 15 1.16 4.29 -5.18
CA ALA A 15 2.12 4.44 -6.27
C ALA A 15 3.52 3.96 -5.83
N ALA A 16 4.03 4.44 -4.69
CA ALA A 16 5.35 4.06 -4.21
C ALA A 16 5.47 2.55 -3.92
N VAL A 17 4.46 1.95 -3.28
CA VAL A 17 4.47 0.52 -2.93
C VAL A 17 4.37 -0.36 -4.19
N SER A 18 3.45 -0.05 -5.10
CA SER A 18 3.28 -0.84 -6.33
C SER A 18 4.50 -0.74 -7.25
N THR A 19 5.12 0.44 -7.38
CA THR A 19 6.38 0.60 -8.11
C THR A 19 7.50 -0.24 -7.50
N LEU A 20 7.67 -0.21 -6.18
CA LEU A 20 8.70 -1.01 -5.49
C LEU A 20 8.49 -2.51 -5.70
N LEU A 21 7.25 -3.00 -5.62
CA LEU A 21 6.93 -4.41 -5.89
C LEU A 21 7.25 -4.79 -7.35
N PHE A 22 6.91 -3.93 -8.30
CA PHE A 22 7.20 -4.15 -9.71
C PHE A 22 8.71 -4.19 -9.98
N GLU A 23 9.48 -3.25 -9.44
CA GLU A 23 10.96 -3.23 -9.56
C GLU A 23 11.61 -4.46 -8.93
N ALA A 24 11.01 -5.01 -7.88
CA ALA A 24 11.41 -6.27 -7.27
C ALA A 24 10.98 -7.52 -8.07
N GLY A 25 10.34 -7.36 -9.24
CA GLY A 25 9.87 -8.47 -10.08
C GLY A 25 8.65 -9.20 -9.53
N CYS A 26 7.93 -8.60 -8.58
CA CYS A 26 6.73 -9.20 -8.00
C CYS A 26 5.49 -8.94 -8.88
N ASN A 27 4.54 -9.87 -8.85
CA ASN A 27 3.21 -9.70 -9.42
C ASN A 27 2.18 -9.55 -8.30
N ILE A 28 1.24 -8.61 -8.44
CA ILE A 28 0.16 -8.40 -7.48
C ILE A 28 -1.00 -9.31 -7.89
N LEU A 29 -1.27 -10.33 -7.08
CA LEU A 29 -2.38 -11.27 -7.32
C LEU A 29 -3.69 -10.78 -6.70
N ASP A 30 -3.59 -10.09 -5.57
CA ASP A 30 -4.70 -9.47 -4.85
C ASP A 30 -4.16 -8.27 -4.06
N ALA A 31 -4.98 -7.25 -3.88
CA ALA A 31 -4.64 -6.05 -3.14
C ALA A 31 -5.90 -5.42 -2.52
N GLN A 32 -5.79 -5.02 -1.26
CA GLN A 32 -6.80 -4.27 -0.55
C GLN A 32 -6.14 -3.05 0.09
N GLN A 33 -6.87 -1.94 0.12
CA GLN A 33 -6.46 -0.70 0.75
C GLN A 33 -7.64 -0.15 1.56
N TYR A 34 -7.35 0.40 2.73
CA TYR A 34 -8.33 1.01 3.62
C TYR A 34 -7.81 2.33 4.20
N ASP A 35 -8.57 3.39 3.94
CA ASP A 35 -8.31 4.73 4.45
C ASP A 35 -9.14 4.95 5.70
N ASP A 36 -8.50 4.96 6.86
CA ASP A 36 -9.10 5.34 8.14
C ASP A 36 -9.06 6.86 8.28
N ILE A 37 -10.16 7.50 7.89
CA ILE A 37 -10.33 8.97 7.93
C ILE A 37 -10.37 9.49 9.37
N GLU A 38 -10.81 8.69 10.34
CA GLU A 38 -10.91 9.11 11.74
C GLU A 38 -9.52 9.27 12.36
N THR A 39 -8.62 8.32 12.08
CA THR A 39 -7.26 8.33 12.64
C THR A 39 -6.21 8.89 11.68
N GLY A 40 -6.57 9.15 10.41
CA GLY A 40 -5.65 9.60 9.37
C GLY A 40 -4.61 8.54 9.01
N ARG A 41 -5.00 7.26 9.03
CA ARG A 41 -4.12 6.12 8.73
C ARG A 41 -4.54 5.41 7.45
N PHE A 42 -3.53 4.94 6.74
CA PHE A 42 -3.65 4.07 5.58
C PHE A 42 -3.25 2.65 5.96
N PHE A 43 -4.02 1.66 5.51
CA PHE A 43 -3.76 0.23 5.66
C PHE A 43 -3.80 -0.47 4.30
#